data_AF-A0A536WJH4-F1
#
_entry.id   AF-A0A536WJH4-F1
#
_cell.length_a   1.000
_cell.length_b   1.000
_cell.length_c   1.000
_cell.angle_alpha   90.00
_cell.angle_beta   90.00
_cell.angle_gamma   90.00
#
_symmetry.space_group_name_H-M   'P 1'
#
loop_
_entity.id
_entity.type
_entity.pdbx_description
1 polymer ?
#
loop_
_entity_poly.entity_id
_entity_poly.type
_entity_poly.pdbx_seq_one_letter_code
_entity_poly.pdbx_strand_id
1 'polypeptide(L)'
;MHRYGVRDVEKLLHLPRSTIRALIAAGFVSPARGPRSAWLFSFQDLIVLRTAQALADAKVPQRRITKSVRELRRHLPDAMPLSGLSICAVADRVVVREGSGRWQADSGQYLLEFEGDPADGSLSVIERNTAAEARTSAPEWFDKAVALEKEDTEAALAAYEQAIAADPALLDAHINLGRLLHEAGRFAKAEQVYRDAVRTCGSDPVLLYNLGVLLDDMERKAEAMEAYEAALRADPDLADCHYNLALLYERLERPKDAIRHMARYRALIGSRSN
;
A
#
# COMPACT_ATOMS: atom_id res chain seq x y z
N MET A 1 27.05 -32.95 -4.38
CA MET A 1 27.60 -34.07 -3.55
C MET A 1 26.44 -34.82 -2.91
N HIS A 2 26.05 -35.98 -3.46
CA HIS A 2 25.04 -36.87 -2.87
C HIS A 2 25.77 -37.87 -1.96
N ARG A 3 25.62 -37.73 -0.65
CA ARG A 3 26.48 -38.43 0.34
C ARG A 3 25.71 -39.32 1.33
N TYR A 4 24.39 -39.21 1.37
CA TYR A 4 23.58 -39.90 2.38
C TYR A 4 22.79 -41.05 1.75
N GLY A 5 22.87 -42.25 2.32
CA GLY A 5 22.04 -43.38 1.90
C GLY A 5 20.69 -43.41 2.60
N VAL A 6 19.76 -44.26 2.13
CA VAL A 6 18.44 -44.45 2.76
C VAL A 6 18.53 -44.79 4.26
N ARG A 7 19.56 -45.56 4.67
CA ARG A 7 19.79 -45.91 6.08
C ARG A 7 20.18 -44.70 6.93
N ASP A 8 20.92 -43.75 6.35
CA ASP A 8 21.33 -42.53 7.05
C ASP A 8 20.14 -41.60 7.22
N VAL A 9 19.30 -41.49 6.19
CA VAL A 9 18.02 -40.74 6.25
C VAL A 9 17.10 -41.30 7.33
N GLU A 10 16.92 -42.63 7.36
CA GLU A 10 16.08 -43.32 8.34
C GLU A 10 16.54 -43.06 9.78
N LYS A 11 17.87 -43.01 10.01
CA LYS A 11 18.45 -42.72 11.33
C LYS A 11 18.36 -41.25 11.72
N LEU A 12 18.65 -40.34 10.77
CA LEU A 12 18.73 -38.91 11.03
C LEU A 12 17.35 -38.25 11.17
N LEU A 13 16.36 -38.74 10.43
CA LEU A 13 15.03 -38.15 10.33
C LEU A 13 13.94 -39.08 10.85
N HIS A 14 14.29 -40.21 11.47
CA HIS A 14 13.32 -41.17 12.04
C HIS A 14 12.16 -41.56 11.10
N LEU A 15 12.36 -41.45 9.78
CA LEU A 15 11.36 -41.71 8.77
C LEU A 15 11.45 -43.18 8.32
N PRO A 16 10.35 -43.94 8.33
CA PRO A 16 10.37 -45.32 7.88
C PRO A 16 10.63 -45.38 6.37
N ARG A 17 11.32 -46.43 5.92
CA ARG A 17 11.72 -46.59 4.49
C ARG A 17 10.55 -46.57 3.52
N SER A 18 9.38 -47.04 3.94
CA SER A 18 8.14 -46.97 3.14
C SER A 18 7.75 -45.53 2.83
N THR A 19 7.88 -44.63 3.82
CA THR A 19 7.62 -43.19 3.66
C THR A 19 8.65 -42.53 2.76
N ILE A 20 9.94 -42.84 2.93
CA ILE A 20 11.01 -42.33 2.06
C ILE A 20 10.74 -42.74 0.60
N ARG A 21 10.35 -44.00 0.35
CA ARG A 21 9.97 -44.49 -0.98
C ARG A 21 8.77 -43.76 -1.56
N ALA A 22 7.73 -43.54 -0.75
CA ALA A 22 6.52 -42.84 -1.17
C ALA A 22 6.81 -41.37 -1.54
N LEU A 23 7.66 -40.70 -0.78
CA LEU A 23 8.05 -39.31 -1.04
C LEU A 23 8.88 -39.17 -2.32
N ILE A 24 9.77 -40.14 -2.61
CA ILE A 24 10.49 -40.19 -3.89
C ILE A 24 9.52 -40.44 -5.05
N ALA A 25 8.61 -41.41 -4.92
CA ALA A 25 7.62 -41.71 -5.95
C ALA A 25 6.64 -40.53 -6.20
N ALA A 26 6.43 -39.69 -5.20
CA ALA A 26 5.63 -38.47 -5.31
C ALA A 26 6.41 -37.26 -5.86
N GLY A 27 7.72 -37.40 -6.13
CA GLY A 27 8.56 -36.32 -6.63
C GLY A 27 8.94 -35.27 -5.58
N PHE A 28 8.74 -35.57 -4.29
CA PHE A 28 9.09 -34.65 -3.20
C PHE A 28 10.60 -34.43 -3.08
N VAL A 29 11.37 -35.49 -3.37
CA VAL A 29 12.83 -35.46 -3.47
C VAL A 29 13.25 -36.29 -4.67
N SER A 30 14.34 -35.88 -5.34
CA SER A 30 14.86 -36.56 -6.53
C SER A 30 16.30 -36.99 -6.29
N PRO A 31 16.54 -37.99 -5.41
CA PRO A 31 17.89 -38.43 -5.08
C PRO A 31 18.58 -39.08 -6.28
N ALA A 32 19.90 -38.90 -6.35
CA ALA A 32 20.73 -39.56 -7.36
C ALA A 32 20.77 -41.08 -7.13
N ARG A 33 21.01 -41.85 -8.20
CA ARG A 33 21.27 -43.28 -8.09
C ARG A 33 22.76 -43.56 -7.98
N GLY A 34 23.15 -44.23 -6.91
CA GLY A 34 24.51 -44.71 -6.67
C GLY A 34 24.74 -46.14 -7.15
N PRO A 35 25.88 -46.73 -6.78
CA PRO A 35 26.20 -48.14 -7.08
C PRO A 35 25.10 -49.08 -6.61
N ARG A 36 24.80 -50.12 -7.40
CA ARG A 36 23.70 -51.08 -7.15
C ARG A 36 22.30 -50.45 -7.09
N SER A 37 22.09 -49.32 -7.77
CA SER A 37 20.80 -48.59 -7.80
C SER A 37 20.32 -48.15 -6.41
N ALA A 38 21.25 -47.95 -5.46
CA ALA A 38 20.95 -47.38 -4.16
C ALA A 38 20.64 -45.87 -4.30
N TRP A 39 19.64 -45.37 -3.57
CA TRP A 39 19.36 -43.94 -3.53
C TRP A 39 20.37 -43.19 -2.67
N LEU A 40 20.95 -42.15 -3.26
CA LEU A 40 21.88 -41.22 -2.63
C LEU A 40 21.26 -39.83 -2.56
N PHE A 41 21.06 -39.34 -1.35
CA PHE A 41 20.45 -38.07 -1.05
C PHE A 41 21.53 -36.98 -0.94
N SER A 42 21.20 -35.81 -1.46
CA SER A 42 21.93 -34.56 -1.23
C SER A 42 21.51 -33.95 0.12
N PHE A 43 22.26 -32.95 0.57
CA PHE A 43 21.87 -32.17 1.75
C PHE A 43 20.52 -31.45 1.54
N GLN A 44 20.24 -31.01 0.31
CA GLN A 44 18.98 -30.36 -0.03
C GLN A 44 17.79 -31.33 0.07
N ASP A 45 17.98 -32.58 -0.33
CA ASP A 45 16.97 -33.63 -0.14
C ASP A 45 16.70 -33.90 1.35
N LEU A 46 17.72 -33.83 2.21
CA LEU A 46 17.54 -33.98 3.66
C LEU A 46 16.72 -32.85 4.27
N ILE A 47 16.92 -31.60 3.82
CA ILE A 47 16.11 -30.45 4.28
C ILE A 47 14.64 -30.69 3.95
N VAL A 48 14.35 -31.13 2.72
CA VAL A 48 12.99 -31.40 2.27
C VAL A 48 12.37 -32.57 3.06
N LEU A 49 13.11 -33.65 3.27
CA LEU A 49 12.65 -34.80 4.05
C LEU A 49 12.40 -34.44 5.52
N ARG A 50 13.20 -33.54 6.11
CA ARG A 50 12.96 -33.01 7.47
C ARG A 50 11.63 -32.27 7.55
N THR A 51 11.25 -31.54 6.50
CA THR A 51 9.94 -30.88 6.43
C THR A 51 8.81 -31.90 6.36
N ALA A 52 8.93 -32.98 5.59
CA ALA A 52 7.93 -34.07 5.59
C ALA A 52 7.83 -34.78 6.95
N GLN A 53 8.95 -34.94 7.65
CA GLN A 53 8.97 -35.49 9.01
C GLN A 53 8.19 -34.57 9.96
N ALA A 54 8.45 -33.26 9.95
CA ALA A 54 7.74 -32.31 10.81
C ALA A 54 6.21 -32.31 10.56
N LEU A 55 5.78 -32.49 9.30
CA LEU A 55 4.35 -32.63 8.98
C LEU A 55 3.75 -33.94 9.51
N ALA A 56 4.50 -35.04 9.47
CA ALA A 56 4.07 -36.32 10.01
C ALA A 56 3.98 -36.26 11.55
N ASP A 57 4.92 -35.60 12.21
CA ASP A 57 4.92 -35.40 13.67
C ASP A 57 3.73 -34.54 14.14
N ALA A 58 3.28 -33.60 13.30
CA ALA A 58 2.04 -32.84 13.49
C ALA A 58 0.74 -33.65 13.25
N LYS A 59 0.83 -34.99 13.16
CA LYS A 59 -0.28 -35.93 12.93
C LYS A 59 -1.01 -35.75 11.59
N VAL A 60 -0.42 -35.09 10.59
CA VAL A 60 -1.01 -34.99 9.25
C VAL A 60 -0.94 -36.36 8.55
N PRO A 61 -2.05 -36.90 8.01
CA PRO A 61 -2.04 -38.21 7.36
C PRO A 61 -1.10 -38.26 6.15
N GLN A 62 -0.28 -39.31 6.04
CA GLN A 62 0.71 -39.48 4.95
C GLN A 62 0.09 -39.37 3.54
N ARG A 63 -1.13 -39.87 3.35
CA ARG A 63 -1.86 -39.75 2.08
C ARG A 63 -2.13 -38.30 1.71
N ARG A 64 -2.43 -37.45 2.69
CA ARG A 64 -2.67 -36.02 2.50
C ARG A 64 -1.36 -35.28 2.20
N ILE A 65 -0.29 -35.55 2.96
CA ILE A 65 1.05 -35.01 2.68
C ILE A 65 1.44 -35.29 1.21
N THR A 66 1.26 -36.54 0.78
CA THR A 66 1.59 -36.98 -0.59
C THR A 66 0.73 -36.27 -1.65
N LYS A 67 -0.57 -36.09 -1.39
CA LYS A 67 -1.50 -35.38 -2.29
C LYS A 67 -1.15 -33.90 -2.41
N SER A 68 -0.97 -33.23 -1.28
CA SER A 68 -0.60 -31.82 -1.19
C SER A 68 0.70 -31.50 -1.91
N VAL A 69 1.71 -32.36 -1.74
CA VAL A 69 3.01 -32.23 -2.42
C VAL A 69 2.88 -32.39 -3.93
N ARG A 70 2.11 -33.39 -4.38
CA ARG A 70 1.90 -33.62 -5.81
C ARG A 70 1.20 -32.43 -6.46
N GLU A 71 0.25 -31.84 -5.78
CA GLU A 71 -0.46 -30.65 -6.25
C GLU A 71 0.48 -29.43 -6.27
N LEU A 72 1.24 -29.20 -5.20
CA LEU A 72 2.28 -28.17 -5.13
C LEU A 72 3.28 -28.28 -6.30
N ARG A 73 3.70 -29.50 -6.66
CA ARG A 73 4.64 -29.73 -7.76
C ARG A 73 4.06 -29.42 -9.14
N ARG A 74 2.74 -29.45 -9.33
CA ARG A 74 2.08 -29.08 -10.60
C ARG A 74 2.09 -27.58 -10.84
N HIS A 75 2.08 -26.79 -9.77
CA HIS A 75 2.01 -25.33 -9.83
C HIS A 75 3.39 -24.66 -9.78
N LEU A 76 4.47 -25.43 -9.57
CA LEU A 76 5.83 -24.92 -9.48
C LEU A 76 6.66 -25.32 -10.72
N PRO A 77 7.57 -24.45 -11.20
CA PRO A 77 8.48 -24.80 -12.28
C PRO A 77 9.33 -26.03 -11.95
N ASP A 78 9.59 -26.90 -12.93
CA ASP A 78 10.34 -28.15 -12.74
C ASP A 78 11.74 -27.94 -12.14
N ALA A 79 12.36 -26.78 -12.39
CA ALA A 79 13.69 -26.43 -11.88
C ALA A 79 13.68 -25.90 -10.43
N MET A 80 12.52 -25.58 -9.85
CA MET A 80 12.44 -24.98 -8.51
C MET A 80 12.49 -26.06 -7.42
N PRO A 81 13.45 -26.00 -6.48
CA PRO A 81 13.53 -26.98 -5.40
C PRO A 81 12.56 -26.64 -4.27
N LEU A 82 11.83 -27.65 -3.78
CA LEU A 82 10.89 -27.52 -2.66
C LEU A 82 11.57 -27.08 -1.34
N SER A 83 12.90 -27.18 -1.26
CA SER A 83 13.69 -26.74 -0.10
C SER A 83 13.64 -25.23 0.15
N GLY A 84 13.27 -24.43 -0.86
CA GLY A 84 13.11 -22.97 -0.72
C GLY A 84 11.75 -22.54 -0.17
N LEU A 85 10.81 -23.47 0.01
CA LEU A 85 9.45 -23.19 0.48
C LEU A 85 9.32 -23.50 1.96
N SER A 86 8.70 -22.58 2.71
CA SER A 86 8.41 -22.79 4.13
C SER A 86 7.11 -23.57 4.30
N ILE A 87 7.15 -24.89 4.33
CA ILE A 87 5.95 -25.75 4.46
C ILE A 87 5.73 -26.10 5.94
N CYS A 88 4.50 -25.92 6.44
CA CYS A 88 4.10 -26.15 7.82
C CYS A 88 2.75 -26.89 7.92
N ALA A 89 2.43 -27.44 9.09
CA ALA A 89 1.13 -28.04 9.38
C ALA A 89 0.28 -27.08 10.22
N VAL A 90 -0.99 -26.91 9.86
CA VAL A 90 -2.00 -26.25 10.70
C VAL A 90 -3.16 -27.22 10.86
N ALA A 91 -3.40 -27.67 12.11
CA ALA A 91 -4.26 -28.81 12.42
C ALA A 91 -3.88 -30.05 11.58
N ASP A 92 -4.75 -30.51 10.68
CA ASP A 92 -4.55 -31.67 9.81
C ASP A 92 -4.18 -31.29 8.36
N ARG A 93 -3.84 -30.02 8.09
CA ARG A 93 -3.63 -29.49 6.73
C ARG A 93 -2.17 -29.08 6.47
N VAL A 94 -1.75 -29.22 5.22
CA VAL A 94 -0.41 -28.82 4.74
C VAL A 94 -0.48 -27.43 4.14
N VAL A 95 0.31 -26.51 4.68
CA VAL A 95 0.30 -25.08 4.35
C VAL A 95 1.68 -24.67 3.87
N VAL A 96 1.73 -23.94 2.76
CA VAL A 96 2.94 -23.34 2.21
C VAL A 96 2.97 -21.88 2.58
N ARG A 97 4.09 -21.42 3.16
CA ARG A 97 4.36 -20.03 3.48
C ARG A 97 5.34 -19.44 2.46
N GLU A 98 4.93 -18.34 1.84
CA GLU A 98 5.70 -17.56 0.89
C GLU A 98 5.61 -16.09 1.33
N GLY A 99 6.70 -15.53 1.84
CA GLY A 99 6.69 -14.20 2.48
C GLY A 99 5.70 -14.15 3.65
N SER A 100 4.75 -13.22 3.58
CA SER A 100 3.64 -13.06 4.55
C SER A 100 2.40 -13.91 4.22
N GLY A 101 2.35 -14.54 3.05
CA GLY A 101 1.22 -15.36 2.62
C GLY A 101 1.33 -16.81 3.08
N ARG A 102 0.20 -17.41 3.49
CA ARG A 102 0.06 -18.85 3.72
C ARG A 102 -1.05 -19.41 2.84
N TRP A 103 -0.82 -20.55 2.20
CA TRP A 103 -1.85 -21.19 1.37
C TRP A 103 -1.82 -22.71 1.47
N GLN A 104 -2.98 -23.33 1.32
CA GLN A 104 -3.19 -24.77 1.42
C GLN A 104 -2.66 -25.47 0.17
N ALA A 105 -1.69 -26.34 0.35
CA ALA A 105 -1.01 -27.01 -0.75
C ALA A 105 -1.92 -27.91 -1.59
N ASP A 106 -3.03 -28.40 -1.04
CA ASP A 106 -3.96 -29.32 -1.73
C ASP A 106 -5.08 -28.64 -2.53
N SER A 107 -5.37 -27.37 -2.24
CA SER A 107 -6.48 -26.62 -2.86
C SER A 107 -6.04 -25.29 -3.48
N GLY A 108 -4.84 -24.81 -3.19
CA GLY A 108 -4.37 -23.48 -3.60
C GLY A 108 -5.02 -22.33 -2.80
N GLN A 109 -5.88 -22.64 -1.82
CA GLN A 109 -6.60 -21.62 -1.06
C GLN A 109 -5.71 -20.97 -0.02
N TYR A 110 -5.67 -19.63 0.01
CA TYR A 110 -4.99 -18.88 1.07
C TYR A 110 -5.63 -19.16 2.43
N LEU A 111 -4.80 -19.41 3.44
CA LEU A 111 -5.22 -19.64 4.81
C LEU A 111 -5.25 -18.30 5.55
N LEU A 112 -6.42 -17.89 6.03
CA LEU A 112 -6.57 -16.74 6.92
C LEU A 112 -6.02 -17.10 8.30
N GLU A 113 -5.28 -16.18 8.92
CA GLU A 113 -4.79 -16.33 10.29
C GLU A 113 -5.95 -15.96 11.24
N PHE A 114 -6.55 -16.97 11.87
CA PHE A 114 -7.53 -16.78 12.93
C PHE A 114 -6.82 -16.92 14.27
N GLU A 115 -6.81 -15.86 15.10
CA GLU A 115 -6.45 -15.98 16.51
C GLU A 115 -7.69 -16.36 17.32
N GLY A 116 -7.63 -17.52 17.99
CA GLY A 116 -8.67 -17.99 18.90
C GLY A 116 -8.68 -19.52 19.06
N ASP A 117 -8.75 -19.99 20.31
CA ASP A 117 -9.02 -21.39 20.63
C ASP A 117 -10.48 -21.72 20.26
N PRO A 118 -10.76 -22.71 19.39
CA PRO A 118 -12.12 -23.02 18.94
C PRO A 118 -13.04 -23.60 20.03
N ALA A 119 -12.55 -23.80 21.25
CA ALA A 119 -13.28 -24.48 22.32
C ALA A 119 -14.39 -23.63 22.97
N ASP A 120 -14.38 -22.30 22.85
CA ASP A 120 -15.22 -21.44 23.70
C ASP A 120 -16.41 -20.75 22.98
N GLY A 121 -16.77 -21.21 21.78
CA GLY A 121 -18.07 -20.89 21.14
C GLY A 121 -18.34 -19.41 20.86
N SER A 122 -17.39 -18.51 21.06
CA SER A 122 -17.53 -17.09 20.73
C SER A 122 -16.86 -16.80 19.39
N LEU A 123 -17.69 -16.77 18.34
CA LEU A 123 -17.35 -16.08 17.11
C LEU A 123 -17.47 -14.57 17.40
N SER A 124 -16.36 -13.93 17.75
CA SER A 124 -16.25 -12.49 17.55
C SER A 124 -15.90 -12.28 16.07
N VAL A 125 -16.90 -11.81 15.30
CA VAL A 125 -16.59 -11.17 14.02
C VAL A 125 -15.88 -9.87 14.37
N ILE A 126 -14.55 -9.93 14.43
CA ILE A 126 -13.73 -8.73 14.38
C ILE A 126 -13.85 -8.25 12.95
N GLU A 127 -14.64 -7.20 12.73
CA GLU A 127 -14.55 -6.43 11.50
C GLU A 127 -13.08 -6.11 11.27
N ARG A 128 -12.56 -6.57 10.13
CA ARG A 128 -11.20 -6.31 9.68
C ARG A 128 -10.94 -4.82 9.82
N ASN A 129 -10.18 -4.41 10.84
CA ASN A 129 -9.41 -3.20 10.69
C ASN A 129 -8.26 -3.55 9.74
N THR A 130 -8.38 -3.03 8.53
CA THR A 130 -7.56 -3.23 7.35
C THR A 130 -6.13 -2.72 7.56
N ALA A 131 -5.35 -3.41 8.39
CA ALA A 131 -3.96 -3.08 8.70
C ALA A 131 -2.96 -3.66 7.67
N ALA A 132 -3.33 -3.59 6.41
CA ALA A 132 -2.45 -3.47 5.25
C ALA A 132 -3.39 -3.09 4.11
N GLU A 133 -3.53 -1.77 3.89
CA GLU A 133 -4.14 -1.22 2.69
C GLU A 133 -5.39 -2.01 2.25
N ALA A 134 -6.55 -1.64 2.82
CA ALA A 134 -7.62 -1.36 1.88
C ALA A 134 -6.96 -0.57 0.73
N ARG A 135 -7.37 -0.76 -0.51
CA ARG A 135 -7.30 0.39 -1.41
C ARG A 135 -8.20 1.43 -0.77
N THR A 136 -7.69 2.11 0.27
CA THR A 136 -8.37 3.17 0.97
C THR A 136 -8.56 4.14 -0.16
N SER A 137 -9.82 4.26 -0.56
CA SER A 137 -10.12 5.01 -1.77
C SER A 137 -9.66 6.44 -1.52
N ALA A 138 -9.26 7.18 -2.55
CA ALA A 138 -8.84 8.57 -2.37
C ALA A 138 -9.83 9.40 -1.52
N PRO A 139 -11.18 9.19 -1.63
CA PRO A 139 -12.15 9.78 -0.71
C PRO A 139 -11.97 9.41 0.77
N GLU A 140 -11.69 8.16 1.11
CA GLU A 140 -11.51 7.74 2.51
C GLU A 140 -10.24 8.33 3.12
N TRP A 141 -9.16 8.43 2.34
CA TRP A 141 -7.95 9.13 2.79
C TRP A 141 -8.19 10.63 2.95
N PHE A 142 -8.95 11.24 2.04
CA PHE A 142 -9.33 12.64 2.12
C PHE A 142 -10.19 12.93 3.35
N ASP A 143 -11.25 12.14 3.60
CA ASP A 143 -12.12 12.30 4.77
C ASP A 143 -11.34 12.15 6.08
N LYS A 144 -10.41 11.17 6.12
CA LYS A 144 -9.50 11.00 7.25
C LYS A 144 -8.59 12.22 7.44
N ALA A 145 -8.05 12.78 6.37
CA ALA A 145 -7.19 13.95 6.43
C ALA A 145 -7.95 15.18 6.96
N VAL A 146 -9.18 15.40 6.48
CA VAL A 146 -10.07 16.47 6.95
C VAL A 146 -10.35 16.34 8.44
N ALA A 147 -10.64 15.13 8.94
CA ALA A 147 -10.88 14.89 10.36
C ALA A 147 -9.65 15.21 11.23
N LEU A 148 -8.45 14.96 10.71
CA LEU A 148 -7.20 15.14 11.44
C LEU A 148 -6.69 16.58 11.46
N GLU A 149 -7.16 17.49 10.59
CA GLU A 149 -6.60 18.85 10.46
C GLU A 149 -6.48 19.61 11.79
N LYS A 150 -7.44 19.42 12.68
CA LYS A 150 -7.50 20.09 14.00
C LYS A 150 -6.84 19.30 15.12
N GLU A 151 -6.66 18.00 14.94
CA GLU A 151 -6.19 17.08 15.98
C GLU A 151 -4.68 16.83 15.84
N ASP A 152 -4.24 16.52 14.63
CA ASP A 152 -2.85 16.21 14.30
C ASP A 152 -2.54 16.66 12.87
N THR A 153 -1.91 17.83 12.76
CA THR A 153 -1.53 18.43 11.48
C THR A 153 -0.58 17.54 10.67
N GLU A 154 0.36 16.83 11.28
CA GLU A 154 1.29 15.97 10.53
C GLU A 154 0.57 14.72 10.00
N ALA A 155 -0.33 14.14 10.80
CA ALA A 155 -1.14 13.01 10.35
C ALA A 155 -2.11 13.42 9.23
N ALA A 156 -2.68 14.63 9.28
CA ALA A 156 -3.51 15.18 8.22
C ALA A 156 -2.72 15.37 6.91
N LEU A 157 -1.50 15.93 6.98
CA LEU A 157 -0.60 16.06 5.83
C LEU A 157 -0.33 14.70 5.19
N ALA A 158 0.05 13.69 5.99
CA ALA A 158 0.31 12.35 5.49
C ALA A 158 -0.94 11.71 4.86
N ALA A 159 -2.12 11.90 5.46
CA ALA A 159 -3.38 11.38 4.92
C ALA A 159 -3.75 12.04 3.59
N TYR A 160 -3.55 13.35 3.43
CA TYR A 160 -3.72 14.02 2.13
C TYR A 160 -2.73 13.52 1.07
N GLU A 161 -1.47 13.30 1.43
CA GLU A 161 -0.49 12.69 0.51
C GLU A 161 -0.94 11.31 0.03
N GLN A 162 -1.52 10.49 0.92
CA GLN A 162 -2.10 9.20 0.54
C GLN A 162 -3.34 9.35 -0.35
N ALA A 163 -4.19 10.35 -0.11
CA ALA A 163 -5.35 10.64 -0.95
C ALA A 163 -4.91 10.97 -2.39
N ILE A 164 -3.88 11.83 -2.53
CA ILE A 164 -3.30 12.21 -3.82
C ILE A 164 -2.60 11.03 -4.50
N ALA A 165 -1.91 10.18 -3.74
CA ALA A 165 -1.28 8.99 -4.30
C ALA A 165 -2.33 7.98 -4.84
N ALA A 166 -3.50 7.91 -4.20
CA ALA A 166 -4.61 7.06 -4.62
C ALA A 166 -5.38 7.65 -5.82
N ASP A 167 -5.57 8.97 -5.86
CA ASP A 167 -6.15 9.70 -7.00
C ASP A 167 -5.41 11.02 -7.23
N PRO A 168 -4.47 11.06 -8.20
CA PRO A 168 -3.73 12.28 -8.53
C PRO A 168 -4.60 13.41 -9.08
N ALA A 169 -5.85 13.14 -9.50
CA ALA A 169 -6.77 14.16 -10.00
C ALA A 169 -7.71 14.69 -8.90
N LEU A 170 -7.56 14.25 -7.65
CA LEU A 170 -8.36 14.74 -6.52
C LEU A 170 -7.91 16.16 -6.14
N LEU A 171 -8.54 17.14 -6.76
CA LEU A 171 -8.23 18.57 -6.62
C LEU A 171 -8.33 19.07 -5.17
N ASP A 172 -9.41 18.71 -4.47
CA ASP A 172 -9.64 19.17 -3.09
C ASP A 172 -8.52 18.71 -2.14
N ALA A 173 -7.97 17.51 -2.35
CA ALA A 173 -6.84 17.02 -1.56
C ALA A 173 -5.58 17.85 -1.77
N HIS A 174 -5.31 18.27 -3.02
CA HIS A 174 -4.18 19.16 -3.30
C HIS A 174 -4.38 20.55 -2.71
N ILE A 175 -5.59 21.10 -2.83
CA ILE A 175 -5.94 22.41 -2.27
C ILE A 175 -5.73 22.41 -0.74
N ASN A 176 -6.26 21.40 -0.05
CA ASN A 176 -6.15 21.32 1.40
C ASN A 176 -4.73 20.98 1.86
N LEU A 177 -4.02 20.08 1.17
CA LEU A 177 -2.62 19.78 1.48
C LEU A 177 -1.74 21.02 1.34
N GLY A 178 -1.88 21.74 0.21
CA GLY A 178 -1.11 22.96 -0.04
C GLY A 178 -1.43 24.04 1.01
N ARG A 179 -2.70 24.20 1.40
CA ARG A 179 -3.12 25.16 2.42
C ARG A 179 -2.53 24.81 3.79
N LEU A 180 -2.60 23.55 4.18
CA LEU A 180 -2.08 23.10 5.47
C LEU A 180 -0.55 23.21 5.53
N LEU A 181 0.15 22.92 4.42
CA LEU A 181 1.59 23.15 4.31
C LEU A 181 1.95 24.65 4.39
N HIS A 182 1.13 25.50 3.77
CA HIS A 182 1.30 26.95 3.80
C HIS A 182 1.11 27.50 5.22
N GLU A 183 0.03 27.12 5.91
CA GLU A 183 -0.22 27.47 7.32
C GLU A 183 0.90 26.97 8.25
N ALA A 184 1.49 25.80 7.96
CA ALA A 184 2.64 25.25 8.68
C ALA A 184 3.99 25.89 8.32
N GLY A 185 4.03 26.93 7.47
CA GLY A 185 5.26 27.61 7.06
C GLY A 185 6.13 26.82 6.07
N ARG A 186 5.64 25.70 5.53
CA ARG A 186 6.36 24.82 4.59
C ARG A 186 6.18 25.29 3.15
N PHE A 187 6.51 26.56 2.87
CA PHE A 187 6.15 27.25 1.62
C PHE A 187 6.64 26.55 0.35
N ALA A 188 7.89 26.06 0.33
CA ALA A 188 8.42 25.37 -0.85
C ALA A 188 7.65 24.09 -1.20
N LYS A 189 7.20 23.34 -0.18
CA LYS A 189 6.38 22.14 -0.39
C LYS A 189 4.96 22.52 -0.83
N ALA A 190 4.37 23.56 -0.23
CA ALA A 190 3.05 24.05 -0.62
C ALA A 190 3.04 24.49 -2.10
N GLU A 191 4.07 25.23 -2.54
CA GLU A 191 4.17 25.67 -3.94
C GLU A 191 4.27 24.47 -4.89
N GLN A 192 5.07 23.47 -4.51
CA GLN A 192 5.20 22.25 -5.31
C GLN A 192 3.84 21.56 -5.46
N VAL A 193 3.11 21.35 -4.36
CA VAL A 193 1.78 20.72 -4.37
C VAL A 193 0.80 21.49 -5.25
N TYR A 194 0.74 22.82 -5.12
CA TYR A 194 -0.15 23.63 -5.95
C TYR A 194 0.24 23.59 -7.44
N ARG A 195 1.53 23.68 -7.77
CA ARG A 195 1.98 23.61 -9.18
C ARG A 195 1.82 22.21 -9.78
N ASP A 196 1.93 21.14 -8.98
CA ASP A 196 1.59 19.78 -9.39
C ASP A 196 0.08 19.67 -9.67
N ALA A 197 -0.77 20.22 -8.80
CA ALA A 197 -2.22 20.25 -8.97
C ALA A 197 -2.65 21.00 -10.24
N VAL A 198 -2.03 22.15 -10.54
CA VAL A 198 -2.32 22.90 -11.78
C VAL A 198 -2.00 22.05 -13.02
N ARG A 199 -0.96 21.23 -12.96
CA ARG A 199 -0.56 20.34 -14.07
C ARG A 199 -1.50 19.14 -14.22
N THR A 200 -1.97 18.58 -13.12
CA THR A 200 -2.74 17.32 -13.13
C THR A 200 -4.26 17.55 -13.21
N CYS A 201 -4.78 18.51 -12.45
CA CYS A 201 -6.21 18.81 -12.34
C CYS A 201 -6.65 19.96 -13.26
N GLY A 202 -5.70 20.74 -13.77
CA GLY A 202 -5.97 21.92 -14.60
C GLY A 202 -6.10 23.21 -13.79
N SER A 203 -6.57 24.26 -14.47
CA SER A 203 -6.68 25.61 -13.91
C SER A 203 -7.99 25.83 -13.18
N ASP A 204 -8.04 25.45 -11.91
CA ASP A 204 -9.15 25.76 -11.00
C ASP A 204 -8.96 27.15 -10.33
N PRO A 205 -10.01 27.99 -10.25
CA PRO A 205 -9.90 29.34 -9.68
C PRO A 205 -9.48 29.37 -8.20
N VAL A 206 -9.94 28.42 -7.37
CA VAL A 206 -9.61 28.37 -5.94
C VAL A 206 -8.16 27.93 -5.76
N LEU A 207 -7.73 26.93 -6.53
CA LEU A 207 -6.32 26.50 -6.56
C LEU A 207 -5.38 27.65 -6.97
N LEU A 208 -5.72 28.37 -8.04
CA LEU A 208 -4.92 29.50 -8.52
C LEU A 208 -4.91 30.67 -7.53
N TYR A 209 -6.04 30.94 -6.87
CA TYR A 209 -6.10 31.91 -5.79
C TYR A 209 -5.16 31.53 -4.64
N ASN A 210 -5.22 30.28 -4.15
CA ASN A 210 -4.36 29.83 -3.06
C ASN A 210 -2.87 29.85 -3.43
N LEU A 211 -2.52 29.51 -4.67
CA LEU A 211 -1.15 29.69 -5.18
C LEU A 211 -0.74 31.17 -5.18
N GLY A 212 -1.64 32.08 -5.57
CA GLY A 212 -1.41 33.52 -5.52
C GLY A 212 -1.15 34.03 -4.10
N VAL A 213 -1.92 33.56 -3.11
CA VAL A 213 -1.71 33.92 -1.70
C VAL A 213 -0.34 33.45 -1.21
N LEU A 214 0.01 32.19 -1.48
CA LEU A 214 1.31 31.63 -1.13
C LEU A 214 2.46 32.43 -1.76
N LEU A 215 2.33 32.82 -3.03
CA LEU A 215 3.35 33.59 -3.74
C LEU A 215 3.50 35.02 -3.19
N ASP A 216 2.42 35.67 -2.76
CA ASP A 216 2.51 36.98 -2.11
C ASP A 216 3.22 36.88 -0.76
N ASP A 217 2.91 35.85 0.04
CA ASP A 217 3.60 35.57 1.31
C ASP A 217 5.09 35.25 1.13
N MET A 218 5.47 34.71 -0.03
CA MET A 218 6.88 34.54 -0.44
C MET A 218 7.51 35.79 -1.06
N GLU A 219 6.83 36.94 -1.01
CA GLU A 219 7.23 38.23 -1.61
C GLU A 219 7.43 38.20 -3.14
N ARG A 220 6.88 37.18 -3.82
CA ARG A 220 6.93 37.00 -5.28
C ARG A 220 5.73 37.67 -5.95
N LYS A 221 5.61 38.97 -5.73
CA LYS A 221 4.44 39.81 -6.10
C LYS A 221 4.01 39.68 -7.56
N ALA A 222 4.96 39.64 -8.50
CA ALA A 222 4.64 39.52 -9.92
C ALA A 222 3.94 38.19 -10.25
N GLU A 223 4.45 37.07 -9.73
CA GLU A 223 3.85 35.76 -9.94
C GLU A 223 2.51 35.61 -9.19
N ALA A 224 2.40 36.21 -8.00
CA ALA A 224 1.13 36.27 -7.26
C ALA A 224 0.04 36.96 -8.08
N MET A 225 0.35 38.10 -8.71
CA MET A 225 -0.58 38.80 -9.60
C MET A 225 -0.99 37.94 -10.79
N GLU A 226 -0.05 37.28 -11.46
CA GLU A 226 -0.35 36.38 -12.58
C GLU A 226 -1.29 35.25 -12.16
N ALA A 227 -1.09 34.67 -10.97
CA ALA A 227 -1.95 33.63 -10.42
C ALA A 227 -3.37 34.15 -10.11
N TYR A 228 -3.49 35.32 -9.47
CA TYR A 228 -4.80 35.93 -9.21
C TYR A 228 -5.53 36.33 -10.48
N GLU A 229 -4.83 36.87 -11.49
CA GLU A 229 -5.43 37.19 -12.77
C GLU A 229 -5.86 35.92 -13.52
N ALA A 230 -5.12 34.82 -13.39
CA ALA A 230 -5.52 33.53 -13.92
C ALA A 230 -6.78 32.99 -13.22
N ALA A 231 -6.86 33.11 -11.89
CA ALA A 231 -8.06 32.74 -11.13
C ALA A 231 -9.28 33.55 -11.59
N LEU A 232 -9.14 34.88 -11.77
CA LEU A 232 -10.24 35.74 -12.25
C LEU A 232 -10.62 35.50 -13.73
N ARG A 233 -9.73 34.95 -14.56
CA ARG A 233 -10.10 34.49 -15.91
C ARG A 233 -11.01 33.26 -15.85
N ALA A 234 -10.86 32.41 -14.84
CA ALA A 234 -11.69 31.23 -14.64
C ALA A 234 -12.99 31.55 -13.88
N ASP A 235 -12.93 32.37 -12.84
CA ASP A 235 -14.07 32.89 -12.09
C ASP A 235 -13.94 34.41 -11.86
N PRO A 236 -14.60 35.24 -12.69
CA PRO A 236 -14.58 36.69 -12.56
C PRO A 236 -15.26 37.25 -11.29
N ASP A 237 -15.98 36.41 -10.54
CA ASP A 237 -16.75 36.81 -9.36
C ASP A 237 -16.08 36.36 -8.04
N LEU A 238 -14.84 35.87 -8.11
CA LEU A 238 -14.04 35.52 -6.95
C LEU A 238 -13.60 36.80 -6.20
N ALA A 239 -14.43 37.21 -5.25
CA ALA A 239 -14.28 38.48 -4.52
C ALA A 239 -12.91 38.62 -3.84
N ASP A 240 -12.41 37.57 -3.18
CA ASP A 240 -11.14 37.62 -2.45
C ASP A 240 -9.94 37.85 -3.38
N CYS A 241 -10.00 37.33 -4.61
CA CYS A 241 -9.03 37.62 -5.66
C CYS A 241 -8.98 39.12 -6.01
N HIS A 242 -10.15 39.75 -6.14
CA HIS A 242 -10.23 41.20 -6.36
C HIS A 242 -9.67 41.99 -5.18
N TYR A 243 -9.92 41.56 -3.95
CA TYR A 243 -9.35 42.21 -2.77
C TYR A 243 -7.82 42.12 -2.76
N ASN A 244 -7.24 40.94 -2.95
CA ASN A 244 -5.79 40.75 -2.92
C ASN A 244 -5.07 41.46 -4.08
N LEU A 245 -5.64 41.45 -5.30
CA LEU A 245 -5.10 42.23 -6.40
C LEU A 245 -5.13 43.74 -6.13
N ALA A 246 -6.19 44.24 -5.49
CA ALA A 246 -6.24 45.66 -5.14
C ALA A 246 -5.09 46.04 -4.19
N LEU A 247 -4.84 45.24 -3.14
CA LEU A 247 -3.74 45.46 -2.21
C LEU A 247 -2.38 45.39 -2.89
N LEU A 248 -2.17 44.43 -3.80
CA LEU A 248 -0.94 44.32 -4.58
C LEU A 248 -0.73 45.54 -5.50
N TYR A 249 -1.78 46.01 -6.18
CA TYR A 249 -1.71 47.21 -7.02
C TYR A 249 -1.43 48.47 -6.19
N GLU A 250 -1.92 48.57 -4.96
CA GLU A 250 -1.55 49.68 -4.04
C GLU A 250 -0.07 49.64 -3.68
N ARG A 251 0.46 48.47 -3.31
CA ARG A 251 1.89 48.28 -3.00
C ARG A 251 2.81 48.59 -4.20
N LEU A 252 2.30 48.41 -5.42
CA LEU A 252 3.01 48.73 -6.66
C LEU A 252 2.76 50.14 -7.18
N GLU A 253 2.12 51.01 -6.39
CA GLU A 253 1.80 52.40 -6.75
C GLU A 253 0.99 52.53 -8.06
N ARG A 254 0.08 51.58 -8.29
CA ARG A 254 -0.86 51.53 -9.43
C ARG A 254 -2.31 51.79 -8.97
N PRO A 255 -2.64 53.02 -8.54
CA PRO A 255 -3.91 53.32 -7.86
C PRO A 255 -5.15 53.10 -8.75
N LYS A 256 -5.03 53.26 -10.06
CA LYS A 256 -6.17 53.06 -10.99
C LYS A 256 -6.64 51.60 -11.01
N ASP A 257 -5.70 50.66 -11.08
CA ASP A 257 -6.02 49.23 -11.07
C ASP A 257 -6.51 48.81 -9.68
N ALA A 258 -5.89 49.32 -8.61
CA ALA A 258 -6.34 49.09 -7.24
C ALA A 258 -7.81 49.48 -7.02
N ILE A 259 -8.19 50.71 -7.42
CA ILE A 259 -9.57 51.20 -7.32
C ILE A 259 -10.53 50.32 -8.12
N ARG A 260 -10.15 49.88 -9.33
CA ARG A 260 -10.97 48.99 -10.16
C ARG A 260 -11.27 47.68 -9.45
N HIS A 261 -10.24 47.00 -8.93
CA HIS A 261 -10.42 45.72 -8.25
C HIS A 261 -11.17 45.89 -6.91
N MET A 262 -10.87 46.94 -6.14
CA MET A 262 -11.59 47.25 -4.89
C MET A 262 -13.09 47.55 -5.12
N ALA A 263 -13.42 48.26 -6.19
CA ALA A 263 -14.83 48.51 -6.56
C ALA A 263 -15.56 47.21 -6.90
N ARG A 264 -14.91 46.28 -7.63
CA ARG A 264 -15.48 44.98 -7.95
C ARG A 264 -15.69 44.10 -6.72
N TYR A 265 -14.68 44.04 -5.83
CA TYR A 265 -14.80 43.35 -4.54
C TYR A 265 -16.03 43.83 -3.74
N ARG A 266 -16.18 45.15 -3.58
CA ARG A 266 -17.33 45.75 -2.86
C ARG A 266 -18.68 45.42 -3.49
N ALA A 267 -18.76 45.43 -4.82
CA ALA A 267 -19.99 45.07 -5.52
C ALA A 267 -20.38 43.60 -5.26
N LEU A 268 -19.40 42.68 -5.29
CA LEU A 268 -19.63 41.25 -5.08
C LEU A 268 -20.10 40.95 -3.64
N ILE A 269 -19.43 41.49 -2.62
CA ILE A 269 -19.84 41.26 -1.21
C ILE A 269 -21.18 41.92 -0.88
N GLY A 270 -21.47 43.09 -1.46
CA GLY A 270 -22.75 43.78 -1.26
C GLY A 270 -23.92 43.06 -1.91
N SER A 271 -23.69 42.38 -3.03
CA SER A 271 -24.72 41.59 -3.73
C SER A 271 -25.08 40.26 -3.03
N ARG A 272 -24.18 39.70 -2.21
CA ARG A 272 -24.41 38.47 -1.44
C ARG A 272 -25.18 38.67 -0.14
N SER A 273 -25.41 39.92 0.26
CA SER A 273 -26.05 40.30 1.53
C SER A 273 -27.53 40.70 1.39
N ASN A 274 -28.10 40.57 0.19
CA ASN A 274 -29.52 40.74 -0.13
C ASN A 274 -30.11 39.43 -0.64
#